data_AF-A0A2N7N7N0-F1
#
_entry.id   AF-A0A2N7N7N0-F1
#
_cell.length_a   1.000
_cell.length_b   1.000
_cell.length_c   1.000
_cell.angle_alpha   90.00
_cell.angle_beta   90.00
_cell.angle_gamma   90.00
#
_symmetry.space_group_name_H-M   'P 1'
#
loop_
_entity.id
_entity.type
_entity.pdbx_description
1 polymer ?
#
loop_
_entity_poly.entity_id
_entity_poly.type
_entity_poly.pdbx_seq_one_letter_code
_entity_poly.pdbx_strand_id
1 'polypeptide(L)'
;MASNSTLTQIIQQWQAGNKQAESELYQFAYLQLRKIAQQERERNAEKYGTDNKVLADSVNSTTALIHDAYLKMSSCDMSEIETKRDFFLMAAKVMRQILIDNARAHQAQKRQHITLMKEEEDRFEQLIIMDKALDNFSVRYPRQSNALKLKYLMGMKNQEICELLECSASLIEKDLKFSRSWLQSRMAHA
;
A
#
# COMPACT_ATOMS: atom_id res chain seq x y z
N MET A 1 -7.23 -25.91 -17.92
CA MET A 1 -8.36 -25.70 -16.98
C MET A 1 -7.76 -25.12 -15.71
N ALA A 2 -7.70 -23.79 -15.59
CA ALA A 2 -7.19 -23.15 -14.38
C ALA A 2 -8.30 -23.23 -13.32
N SER A 3 -8.05 -23.98 -12.25
CA SER A 3 -8.94 -24.08 -11.10
C SER A 3 -9.24 -22.68 -10.58
N ASN A 4 -10.53 -22.31 -10.53
CA ASN A 4 -11.02 -21.12 -9.81
C ASN A 4 -10.85 -21.36 -8.30
N SER A 5 -9.62 -21.45 -7.84
CA SER A 5 -9.29 -21.56 -6.43
C SER A 5 -9.62 -20.22 -5.79
N THR A 6 -10.47 -20.24 -4.76
CA THR A 6 -10.77 -19.03 -3.99
C THR A 6 -9.47 -18.51 -3.37
N LEU A 7 -9.27 -17.19 -3.27
CA LEU A 7 -8.03 -16.61 -2.72
C LEU A 7 -7.64 -17.20 -1.35
N THR A 8 -8.63 -17.55 -0.52
CA THR A 8 -8.42 -18.28 0.75
C THR A 8 -7.75 -19.64 0.56
N GLN A 9 -8.11 -20.40 -0.48
CA GLN A 9 -7.47 -21.68 -0.80
C GLN A 9 -6.01 -21.50 -1.26
N ILE A 10 -5.73 -20.44 -2.01
CA ILE A 10 -4.35 -20.10 -2.43
C ILE A 10 -3.53 -19.75 -1.17
N ILE A 11 -4.08 -18.97 -0.23
CA ILE A 11 -3.43 -18.64 1.04
C ILE A 11 -3.12 -19.92 1.84
N GLN A 12 -4.08 -20.82 2.00
CA GLN A 12 -3.88 -22.10 2.72
C GLN A 12 -2.81 -22.98 2.05
N GLN A 13 -2.82 -23.06 0.71
CA GLN A 13 -1.80 -23.82 -0.02
C GLN A 13 -0.42 -23.20 0.13
N TRP A 14 -0.33 -21.87 0.15
CA TRP A 14 0.92 -21.16 0.39
C TRP A 14 1.47 -21.42 1.80
N GLN A 15 0.62 -21.39 2.83
CA GLN A 15 0.99 -21.77 4.20
C GLN A 15 1.52 -23.20 4.30
N ALA A 16 0.99 -24.12 3.47
CA ALA A 16 1.48 -25.49 3.35
C ALA A 16 2.79 -25.63 2.55
N GLY A 17 3.41 -24.53 2.14
CA GLY A 17 4.67 -24.51 1.39
C GLY A 17 4.53 -24.71 -0.11
N ASN A 18 3.31 -24.60 -0.68
CA ASN A 18 3.09 -24.76 -2.11
C ASN A 18 3.64 -23.56 -2.89
N LYS A 19 4.72 -23.81 -3.65
CA LYS A 19 5.39 -22.81 -4.50
C LYS A 19 4.52 -22.24 -5.62
N GLN A 20 3.53 -23.01 -6.11
CA GLN A 20 2.59 -22.52 -7.10
C GLN A 20 1.62 -21.48 -6.49
N ALA A 21 1.11 -21.77 -5.30
CA ALA A 21 0.26 -20.83 -4.57
C ALA A 21 1.01 -19.55 -4.17
N GLU A 22 2.29 -19.67 -3.81
CA GLU A 22 3.19 -18.53 -3.61
C GLU A 22 3.29 -17.65 -4.87
N SER A 23 3.50 -18.28 -6.04
CA SER A 23 3.57 -17.57 -7.32
C SER A 23 2.25 -16.88 -7.68
N GLU A 24 1.11 -17.49 -7.39
CA GLU A 24 -0.21 -16.91 -7.64
C GLU A 24 -0.48 -15.70 -6.73
N LEU A 25 -0.09 -15.76 -5.46
CA LEU A 25 -0.16 -14.61 -4.54
C LEU A 25 0.79 -13.49 -4.97
N TYR A 26 1.99 -13.84 -5.42
CA TYR A 26 2.94 -12.87 -5.98
C TYR A 26 2.36 -12.16 -7.21
N GLN A 27 1.78 -12.92 -8.15
CA GLN A 27 1.15 -12.35 -9.33
C GLN A 27 -0.04 -11.45 -8.96
N PHE A 28 -0.83 -11.85 -7.96
CA PHE A 28 -1.92 -11.02 -7.45
C PHE A 28 -1.39 -9.69 -6.88
N ALA A 29 -0.37 -9.73 -6.02
CA ALA A 29 0.26 -8.54 -5.45
C ALA A 29 0.89 -7.64 -6.53
N TYR A 30 1.57 -8.22 -7.52
CA TYR A 30 2.15 -7.52 -8.67
C TYR A 30 1.09 -6.73 -9.44
N LEU A 31 -0.05 -7.35 -9.77
CA LEU A 31 -1.12 -6.70 -10.51
C LEU A 31 -1.75 -5.54 -9.72
N GLN A 32 -1.93 -5.68 -8.41
CA GLN A 32 -2.45 -4.59 -7.57
C GLN A 32 -1.46 -3.42 -7.47
N LEU A 33 -0.19 -3.70 -7.21
CA LEU A 33 0.87 -2.68 -7.13
C LEU A 33 1.02 -1.93 -8.46
N ARG A 34 1.00 -2.65 -9.57
CA ARG A 34 1.03 -2.05 -10.91
C ARG A 34 -0.16 -1.14 -11.15
N LYS A 35 -1.37 -1.53 -10.70
CA LYS A 35 -2.58 -0.71 -10.82
C LYS A 35 -2.49 0.56 -9.98
N ILE A 36 -2.02 0.48 -8.73
CA ILE A 36 -1.83 1.66 -7.86
C ILE A 36 -0.80 2.60 -8.46
N ALA A 37 0.36 2.07 -8.87
CA ALA A 37 1.39 2.84 -9.55
C ALA A 37 0.86 3.48 -10.85
N GLN A 38 -0.04 2.80 -11.57
CA GLN A 38 -0.67 3.37 -12.76
C GLN A 38 -1.65 4.51 -12.42
N GLN A 39 -2.49 4.35 -11.40
CA GLN A 39 -3.42 5.40 -10.94
C GLN A 39 -2.68 6.64 -10.44
N GLU A 40 -1.58 6.46 -9.70
CA GLU A 40 -0.75 7.58 -9.27
C GLU A 40 -0.05 8.27 -10.45
N ARG A 41 0.40 7.51 -11.46
CA ARG A 41 0.94 8.08 -12.71
C ARG A 41 -0.11 8.89 -13.45
N GLU A 42 -1.33 8.39 -13.58
CA GLU A 42 -2.45 9.10 -14.21
C GLU A 42 -2.74 10.43 -13.49
N ARG A 43 -2.87 10.41 -12.15
CA ARG A 43 -3.06 11.65 -11.37
C ARG A 43 -1.90 12.65 -11.51
N ASN A 44 -0.66 12.16 -11.54
CA ASN A 44 0.50 13.04 -11.70
C ASN A 44 0.58 13.60 -13.12
N ALA A 45 0.23 12.81 -14.14
CA ALA A 45 0.17 13.27 -15.53
C ALA A 45 -0.92 14.34 -15.73
N GLU A 46 -2.08 14.19 -15.09
CA GLU A 46 -3.13 15.22 -15.08
C GLU A 46 -2.67 16.53 -14.43
N LYS A 47 -1.85 16.44 -13.38
CA LYS A 47 -1.42 17.61 -12.59
C LYS A 47 -0.16 18.30 -13.12
N TYR A 48 0.75 17.56 -13.75
CA TYR A 48 2.09 18.03 -14.12
C TYR A 48 2.48 17.76 -15.58
N GLY A 49 1.57 17.19 -16.39
CA GLY A 49 1.84 16.81 -17.77
C GLY A 49 2.48 15.41 -17.92
N THR A 50 2.41 14.85 -19.12
CA THR A 50 2.84 13.48 -19.44
C THR A 50 4.35 13.30 -19.57
N ASP A 51 5.13 14.38 -19.61
CA ASP A 51 6.56 14.37 -19.88
C ASP A 51 7.33 14.90 -18.66
N ASN A 52 7.31 14.12 -17.57
CA ASN A 52 8.08 14.42 -16.37
C ASN A 52 8.97 13.23 -15.96
N LYS A 53 10.14 13.53 -15.38
CA LYS A 53 11.10 12.52 -14.89
C LYS A 53 10.51 11.56 -13.84
N VAL A 54 9.50 12.01 -13.08
CA VAL A 54 8.81 11.24 -12.04
C VAL A 54 8.16 9.98 -12.62
N LEU A 55 7.63 10.05 -13.84
CA LEU A 55 6.97 8.93 -14.51
C LEU A 55 7.97 7.82 -14.90
N ALA A 56 9.17 8.18 -15.37
CA ALA A 56 10.20 7.23 -15.80
C ALA A 56 10.86 6.50 -14.62
N ASP A 57 11.19 7.23 -13.55
CA ASP A 57 11.73 6.63 -12.32
C ASP A 57 10.68 5.74 -11.61
N SER A 58 9.39 6.06 -11.73
CA SER A 58 8.31 5.27 -11.14
C SER A 58 8.16 3.87 -11.75
N VAL A 59 8.54 3.65 -13.02
CA VAL A 59 8.38 2.34 -13.69
C VAL A 59 9.45 1.34 -13.24
N ASN A 60 10.70 1.78 -13.14
CA ASN A 60 11.79 0.96 -12.57
C ASN A 60 11.59 0.76 -11.06
N SER A 61 11.12 1.80 -10.36
CA SER A 61 10.74 1.70 -8.96
C SER A 61 9.62 0.67 -8.78
N THR A 62 8.54 0.68 -9.56
CA THR A 62 7.41 -0.26 -9.39
C THR A 62 7.85 -1.73 -9.42
N THR A 63 8.70 -2.13 -10.38
CA THR A 63 9.19 -3.51 -10.46
C THR A 63 10.10 -3.87 -9.28
N ALA A 64 10.99 -2.96 -8.87
CA ALA A 64 11.86 -3.13 -7.70
C ALA A 64 11.05 -3.21 -6.40
N LEU A 65 10.07 -2.31 -6.22
CA LEU A 65 9.15 -2.28 -5.08
C LEU A 65 8.32 -3.57 -5.01
N ILE A 66 7.96 -4.18 -6.15
CA ILE A 66 7.26 -5.47 -6.16
C ILE A 66 8.18 -6.63 -5.77
N HIS A 67 9.44 -6.62 -6.23
CA HIS A 67 10.42 -7.61 -5.79
C HIS A 67 10.69 -7.49 -4.28
N ASP A 68 10.80 -6.26 -3.76
CA ASP A 68 10.91 -5.99 -2.33
C ASP A 68 9.65 -6.42 -1.58
N ALA A 69 8.46 -6.22 -2.15
CA ALA A 69 7.21 -6.73 -1.59
C ALA A 69 7.23 -8.25 -1.46
N TYR A 70 7.72 -8.95 -2.49
CA TYR A 70 7.87 -10.40 -2.45
C TYR A 70 8.85 -10.87 -1.37
N LEU A 71 10.03 -10.26 -1.30
CA LEU A 71 11.02 -10.61 -0.28
C LEU A 71 10.51 -10.32 1.15
N LYS A 72 9.80 -9.20 1.34
CA LYS A 72 9.19 -8.85 2.64
C LYS A 72 8.01 -9.73 2.99
N MET A 73 7.17 -10.11 2.03
CA MET A 73 6.04 -11.01 2.25
C MET A 73 6.52 -12.43 2.54
N SER A 74 7.47 -12.96 1.76
CA SER A 74 8.04 -14.30 1.96
C SER A 74 8.81 -14.46 3.28
N SER A 75 9.25 -13.35 3.89
CA SER A 75 9.89 -13.34 5.22
C SER A 75 8.92 -13.05 6.37
N CYS A 76 7.65 -12.77 6.09
CA CYS A 76 6.63 -12.64 7.14
C CYS A 76 6.27 -14.00 7.71
N ASP A 77 5.97 -14.02 9.01
CA ASP A 77 5.43 -15.20 9.67
C ASP A 77 4.04 -15.50 9.09
N MET A 78 3.93 -16.63 8.39
CA MET A 78 2.72 -17.04 7.70
C MET A 78 1.65 -17.57 8.66
N SER A 79 2.01 -17.85 9.93
CA SER A 79 1.07 -18.37 10.93
C SER A 79 -0.07 -17.40 11.23
N GLU A 80 0.12 -16.09 10.99
CA GLU A 80 -0.90 -15.06 11.24
C GLU A 80 -1.84 -14.81 10.04
N ILE A 81 -1.65 -15.49 8.89
CA ILE A 81 -2.38 -15.20 7.65
C ILE A 81 -3.37 -16.33 7.31
N GLU A 82 -4.51 -16.36 7.98
CA GLU A 82 -5.51 -17.42 7.78
C GLU A 82 -6.61 -17.02 6.78
N THR A 83 -6.95 -15.73 6.75
CA THR A 83 -8.07 -15.25 5.95
C THR A 83 -7.63 -14.32 4.82
N LYS A 84 -8.53 -14.14 3.85
CA LYS A 84 -8.41 -13.11 2.81
C LYS A 84 -8.16 -11.73 3.43
N ARG A 85 -8.84 -11.43 4.54
CA ARG A 85 -8.70 -10.16 5.27
C ARG A 85 -7.27 -9.98 5.80
N ASP A 86 -6.72 -11.00 6.43
CA ASP A 86 -5.36 -10.94 7.01
C ASP A 86 -4.32 -10.72 5.92
N PHE A 87 -4.47 -11.43 4.80
CA PHE A 87 -3.61 -11.25 3.62
C PHE A 87 -3.63 -9.81 3.09
N PHE A 88 -4.81 -9.20 2.90
CA PHE A 88 -4.89 -7.83 2.40
C PHE A 88 -4.37 -6.79 3.40
N LEU A 89 -4.55 -7.02 4.70
CA LEU A 89 -4.01 -6.13 5.73
C LEU A 89 -2.48 -6.23 5.81
N MET A 90 -1.93 -7.43 5.70
CA MET A 90 -0.49 -7.67 5.60
C MET A 90 0.07 -7.04 4.32
N ALA A 91 -0.55 -7.26 3.16
CA ALA A 91 -0.15 -6.66 1.90
C ALA A 91 -0.15 -5.12 1.98
N ALA A 92 -1.17 -4.52 2.60
CA ALA A 92 -1.21 -3.08 2.82
C ALA A 92 -0.07 -2.59 3.72
N LYS A 93 0.31 -3.36 4.76
CA LYS A 93 1.45 -3.06 5.64
C LYS A 93 2.77 -3.09 4.86
N VAL A 94 2.98 -4.11 4.04
CA VAL A 94 4.17 -4.24 3.18
C VAL A 94 4.26 -3.08 2.20
N MET A 95 3.16 -2.72 1.53
CA MET A 95 3.14 -1.58 0.61
C MET A 95 3.47 -0.26 1.30
N ARG A 96 2.91 -0.02 2.50
CA ARG A 96 3.27 1.17 3.28
C ARG A 96 4.77 1.21 3.57
N GLN A 97 5.35 0.10 4.05
CA GLN A 97 6.77 0.05 4.38
C GLN A 97 7.65 0.35 3.17
N ILE A 98 7.30 -0.20 2.01
CA ILE A 98 8.01 0.01 0.75
C ILE A 98 7.98 1.48 0.31
N LEU A 99 6.82 2.13 0.38
CA LEU A 99 6.68 3.55 0.04
C LEU A 99 7.55 4.43 0.96
N ILE A 100 7.65 4.08 2.25
CA ILE A 100 8.43 4.81 3.23
C ILE A 100 9.93 4.57 3.10
N ASP A 101 10.34 3.32 2.87
CA ASP A 101 11.74 3.00 2.64
C ASP A 101 12.27 3.72 1.39
N ASN A 102 11.45 3.79 0.33
CA ASN A 102 11.80 4.56 -0.87
C ASN A 102 11.93 6.06 -0.57
N ALA A 103 10.98 6.65 0.16
CA ALA A 103 11.06 8.06 0.58
C ALA A 103 12.32 8.35 1.43
N ARG A 104 12.68 7.44 2.34
CA ARG A 104 13.89 7.54 3.16
C ARG A 104 15.16 7.41 2.31
N ALA A 105 15.19 6.50 1.34
CA ALA A 105 16.32 6.32 0.44
C ALA A 105 16.59 7.58 -0.41
N HIS A 106 15.53 8.17 -0.98
CA HIS A 106 15.63 9.45 -1.70
C HIS A 106 16.14 10.58 -0.80
N GLN A 107 15.65 10.68 0.45
CA GLN A 107 16.13 11.68 1.40
C GLN A 107 17.59 11.45 1.84
N ALA A 108 18.05 10.19 1.91
CA ALA A 108 19.42 9.85 2.28
C ALA A 108 20.42 10.17 1.14
N GLN A 109 20.06 9.85 -0.12
CA GLN A 109 20.85 10.21 -1.31
C GLN A 109 21.09 11.73 -1.40
N LYS A 110 20.13 12.55 -0.98
CA LYS A 110 20.28 14.02 -0.90
C LYS A 110 21.42 14.45 0.02
N ARG A 111 21.70 13.74 1.12
CA ARG A 111 22.83 14.09 2.00
C ARG A 111 24.20 13.90 1.32
N GLN A 112 24.23 13.16 0.20
CA GLN A 112 25.45 12.75 -0.49
C GLN A 112 25.61 13.40 -1.88
N HIS A 113 24.54 13.85 -2.55
CA HIS A 113 24.62 14.60 -3.82
C HIS A 113 23.31 15.38 -4.12
N ILE A 114 23.41 16.62 -4.65
CA ILE A 114 22.26 17.48 -4.97
C ILE A 114 21.83 17.28 -6.42
N THR A 115 20.56 16.91 -6.65
CA THR A 115 19.62 17.51 -7.64
C THR A 115 18.24 16.83 -7.48
N LEU A 116 17.46 17.19 -6.46
CA LEU A 116 16.02 16.95 -6.41
C LEU A 116 15.32 18.31 -6.39
N MET A 117 14.19 18.45 -7.08
CA MET A 117 13.41 19.69 -7.03
C MET A 117 12.77 19.81 -5.63
N LYS A 118 12.73 21.03 -5.07
CA LYS A 118 12.24 21.33 -3.72
C LYS A 118 10.83 20.75 -3.45
N GLU A 119 9.96 20.75 -4.46
CA GLU A 119 8.61 20.19 -4.34
C GLU A 119 8.59 18.68 -4.09
N GLU A 120 9.55 17.92 -4.62
CA GLU A 120 9.59 16.47 -4.43
C GLU A 120 10.08 16.12 -3.01
N GLU A 121 10.98 16.94 -2.49
CA GLU A 121 11.47 16.83 -1.13
C GLU A 121 10.35 17.05 -0.11
N ASP A 122 9.59 18.15 -0.25
CA ASP A 122 8.46 18.45 0.64
C ASP A 122 7.43 17.29 0.63
N ARG A 123 7.23 16.63 -0.52
CA ARG A 123 6.36 15.44 -0.63
C ARG A 123 6.90 14.24 0.14
N PHE A 124 8.18 13.91 0.02
CA PHE A 124 8.76 12.77 0.74
C PHE A 124 8.80 12.99 2.25
N GLU A 125 9.10 14.21 2.69
CA GLU A 125 9.07 14.57 4.11
C GLU A 125 7.64 14.48 4.67
N GLN A 126 6.64 15.01 3.95
CA GLN A 126 5.23 14.85 4.32
C GLN A 126 4.81 13.38 4.39
N LEU A 127 5.29 12.53 3.49
CA LEU A 127 4.98 11.10 3.52
C LEU A 127 5.53 10.43 4.79
N ILE A 128 6.76 10.77 5.20
CA ILE A 128 7.38 10.26 6.44
C ILE A 128 6.64 10.77 7.69
N ILE A 129 6.18 12.03 7.70
CA ILE A 129 5.38 12.59 8.79
C ILE A 129 4.02 11.89 8.87
N MET A 130 3.36 11.71 7.73
CA MET A 130 2.09 11.00 7.63
C MET A 130 2.22 9.55 8.14
N ASP A 131 3.33 8.89 7.84
CA ASP A 131 3.64 7.55 8.34
C ASP A 131 3.61 7.50 9.88
N LYS A 132 4.34 8.40 10.54
CA LYS A 132 4.33 8.46 12.02
C LYS A 132 2.94 8.72 12.59
N ALA A 133 2.14 9.54 11.91
CA ALA A 133 0.75 9.78 12.30
C ALA A 133 -0.11 8.51 12.12
N LEU A 134 0.09 7.76 11.04
CA LEU A 134 -0.62 6.51 10.75
C LEU A 134 -0.32 5.39 11.75
N ASP A 135 0.87 5.35 12.35
CA ASP A 135 1.17 4.41 13.44
C ASP A 135 0.31 4.68 14.66
N ASN A 136 0.29 5.94 15.11
CA ASN A 136 -0.58 6.36 16.23
C ASN A 136 -2.06 6.12 15.91
N PHE A 137 -2.48 6.40 14.68
CA PHE A 137 -3.83 6.15 14.21
C PHE A 137 -4.20 4.67 14.28
N SER A 138 -3.29 3.79 13.86
CA SER A 138 -3.51 2.34 13.82
C SER A 138 -3.71 1.75 15.21
N VAL A 139 -2.99 2.26 16.22
CA VAL A 139 -3.15 1.83 17.61
C VAL A 139 -4.48 2.29 18.18
N ARG A 140 -4.84 3.56 17.97
CA ARG A 140 -6.02 4.17 18.60
C ARG A 140 -7.34 3.85 17.89
N TYR A 141 -7.29 3.65 16.58
CA TYR A 141 -8.45 3.46 15.70
C TYR A 141 -8.20 2.33 14.68
N PRO A 142 -8.01 1.08 15.15
CA PRO A 142 -7.57 -0.03 14.29
C PRO A 142 -8.53 -0.31 13.13
N ARG A 143 -9.85 -0.22 13.36
CA ARG A 143 -10.86 -0.47 12.33
C ARG A 143 -10.83 0.58 11.22
N GLN A 144 -10.78 1.85 11.60
CA GLN A 144 -10.69 2.97 10.66
C GLN A 144 -9.36 2.96 9.90
N SER A 145 -8.27 2.61 10.58
CA SER A 145 -6.95 2.40 9.97
C SER A 145 -7.00 1.29 8.91
N ASN A 146 -7.64 0.16 9.21
CA ASN A 146 -7.81 -0.93 8.24
C ASN A 146 -8.61 -0.48 7.02
N ALA A 147 -9.75 0.20 7.22
CA ALA A 147 -10.55 0.73 6.11
C ALA A 147 -9.72 1.69 5.23
N LEU A 148 -8.96 2.60 5.85
CA LEU A 148 -8.09 3.54 5.15
C LEU A 148 -7.00 2.82 4.33
N LYS A 149 -6.30 1.86 4.94
CA LYS A 149 -5.24 1.07 4.29
C LYS A 149 -5.79 0.31 3.09
N LEU A 150 -6.92 -0.38 3.25
CA LEU A 150 -7.56 -1.11 2.15
C LEU A 150 -8.02 -0.16 1.02
N LYS A 151 -8.53 1.02 1.39
CA LYS A 151 -8.97 2.01 0.40
C LYS A 151 -7.83 2.59 -0.42
N TYR A 152 -6.78 3.06 0.26
CA TYR A 152 -5.75 3.90 -0.36
C TYR A 152 -4.48 3.15 -0.70
N LEU A 153 -4.11 2.14 0.09
CA LEU A 153 -2.94 1.31 -0.20
C LEU A 153 -3.32 0.13 -1.09
N MET A 154 -4.48 -0.50 -0.92
CA MET A 154 -4.90 -1.62 -1.79
C MET A 154 -5.78 -1.19 -2.97
N GLY A 155 -6.22 0.07 -3.03
CA GLY A 155 -7.09 0.57 -4.11
C GLY A 155 -8.51 -0.04 -4.13
N MET A 156 -8.97 -0.59 -3.01
CA MET A 156 -10.27 -1.27 -2.94
C MET A 156 -11.45 -0.29 -2.99
N LYS A 157 -12.54 -0.72 -3.65
CA LYS A 157 -13.83 -0.03 -3.62
C LYS A 157 -14.49 -0.22 -2.25
N ASN A 158 -15.37 0.71 -1.88
CA ASN A 158 -16.03 0.66 -0.56
C ASN A 158 -16.80 -0.64 -0.37
N GLN A 159 -17.47 -1.14 -1.40
CA GLN A 159 -18.19 -2.41 -1.36
C GLN A 159 -17.26 -3.60 -1.09
N GLU A 160 -16.10 -3.67 -1.76
CA GLU A 160 -15.10 -4.71 -1.54
C GLU A 160 -14.55 -4.66 -0.10
N ILE A 161 -14.40 -3.46 0.47
CA ILE A 161 -13.99 -3.28 1.87
C ILE A 161 -15.10 -3.74 2.83
N CYS A 162 -16.37 -3.47 2.50
CA CYS A 162 -17.52 -3.92 3.31
C CYS A 162 -17.55 -5.44 3.41
N GLU A 163 -17.41 -6.11 2.27
CA GLU A 163 -17.36 -7.57 2.17
C GLU A 163 -16.16 -8.12 2.94
N LEU A 164 -14.98 -7.51 2.78
CA LEU A 164 -13.75 -7.98 3.41
C LEU A 164 -13.71 -7.77 4.94
N LEU A 165 -14.26 -6.66 5.43
CA LEU A 165 -14.28 -6.33 6.86
C LEU A 165 -15.57 -6.75 7.57
N GLU A 166 -16.53 -7.35 6.85
CA GLU A 166 -17.85 -7.75 7.35
C GLU A 166 -18.60 -6.58 8.00
N CYS A 167 -18.62 -5.44 7.30
CA CYS A 167 -19.18 -4.17 7.78
C CYS A 167 -20.24 -3.62 6.82
N SER A 168 -21.10 -2.71 7.29
CA SER A 168 -22.04 -1.99 6.41
C SER A 168 -21.36 -0.86 5.62
N ALA A 169 -21.90 -0.54 4.44
CA ALA A 169 -21.41 0.56 3.60
C ALA A 169 -21.38 1.90 4.33
N SER A 170 -22.46 2.23 5.06
CA SER A 170 -22.54 3.45 5.86
C SER A 170 -21.43 3.54 6.91
N LEU A 171 -21.05 2.40 7.50
CA LEU A 171 -19.99 2.35 8.48
C LEU A 171 -18.61 2.58 7.85
N ILE A 172 -18.32 1.95 6.71
CA ILE A 172 -17.07 2.16 5.96
C ILE A 172 -16.94 3.62 5.50
N GLU A 173 -18.02 4.25 5.05
CA GLU A 173 -18.00 5.66 4.67
C GLU A 173 -17.68 6.57 5.85
N LYS A 174 -18.28 6.31 7.03
CA LYS A 174 -17.99 7.05 8.27
C LYS A 174 -16.53 6.86 8.69
N ASP A 175 -16.01 5.64 8.60
CA ASP A 175 -14.61 5.36 8.94
C ASP A 175 -13.64 6.09 8.02
N LEU A 176 -13.87 6.06 6.71
CA LEU A 176 -13.03 6.74 5.74
C LEU A 176 -13.12 8.26 5.88
N LYS A 177 -14.31 8.79 6.21
CA LYS A 177 -14.48 10.22 6.50
C LYS A 177 -13.70 10.61 7.76
N PHE A 178 -13.88 9.88 8.85
CA PHE A 178 -13.18 10.11 10.12
C PHE A 178 -11.66 10.02 9.94
N SER A 179 -11.17 8.99 9.26
CA SER A 179 -9.73 8.78 9.03
C SER A 179 -9.10 9.96 8.29
N ARG A 180 -9.76 10.47 7.25
CA ARG A 180 -9.30 11.65 6.50
C ARG A 180 -9.26 12.89 7.39
N SER A 181 -10.33 13.17 8.12
CA SER A 181 -10.39 14.34 9.01
C SER A 181 -9.34 14.27 10.13
N TRP A 182 -9.13 13.08 10.69
CA TRP A 182 -8.12 12.86 11.73
C TRP A 182 -6.70 13.06 11.21
N LEU A 183 -6.38 12.54 10.02
CA LEU A 183 -5.06 12.72 9.42
C LEU A 183 -4.81 14.18 9.06
N GLN A 184 -5.80 14.85 8.46
CA GLN A 184 -5.71 16.28 8.13
C GLN A 184 -5.43 17.13 9.36
N SER A 185 -6.15 16.90 10.48
CA SER A 185 -5.90 17.68 11.70
C SER A 185 -4.50 17.40 12.28
N ARG A 186 -4.00 16.16 12.16
CA ARG A 186 -2.66 15.83 12.66
C ARG A 186 -1.53 16.41 11.80
N MET A 187 -1.73 16.46 10.47
CA MET A 187 -0.74 17.02 9.55
C MET A 187 -0.76 18.56 9.52
N ALA A 188 -1.87 19.20 9.86
CA ALA A 188 -1.95 20.67 9.97
C ALA A 188 -1.19 21.24 11.18
N HIS A 189 -0.80 20.38 12.13
CA HIS A 189 -0.06 20.73 13.34
C HIS A 189 1.35 20.10 13.40
N ALA A 190 1.83 19.54 12.29
CA ALA A 190 3.17 18.96 12.15
C ALA A 190 4.07 19.92 11.36
#